data_AF-A0AA85JJZ8-F1
#
_entry.id   AF-A0AA85JJZ8-F1
#
_cell.length_a   1.000
_cell.length_b   1.000
_cell.length_c   1.000
_cell.angle_alpha   90.00
_cell.angle_beta   90.00
_cell.angle_gamma   90.00
#
_symmetry.space_group_name_H-M   'P 1'
#
loop_
_entity.id
_entity.type
_entity.pdbx_description
1 polymer ?
#
loop_
_entity_poly.entity_id
_entity_poly.type
_entity_poly.pdbx_seq_one_letter_code
_entity_poly.pdbx_strand_id
1 'polypeptide(L)'
;MIKSESTREINNYTSSESENTQLSTNVPIDPGVRREFVYGIQYLFNHTIGSHLLYKFERLQYAKLLKQHTGKRMSDIYGSIHLLRLFVKLRDMVSFVRVDDDSLPMLEALVAEFLH
;
A
#
# COMPACT_ATOMS: atom_id res chain seq x y z
N MET A 1 36.76 17.18 -46.80
CA MET A 1 36.11 16.08 -47.55
C MET A 1 36.14 14.84 -46.65
N ILE A 2 34.97 14.27 -46.41
CA ILE A 2 34.66 13.26 -45.37
C ILE A 2 35.08 11.85 -45.82
N LYS A 3 35.60 11.04 -44.88
CA LYS A 3 35.48 9.56 -44.80
C LYS A 3 35.96 9.13 -43.39
N SER A 4 35.05 8.85 -42.46
CA SER A 4 34.41 7.56 -42.13
C SER A 4 35.27 6.66 -41.24
N GLU A 5 34.86 6.46 -39.98
CA GLU A 5 34.71 5.12 -39.37
C GLU A 5 34.13 5.16 -37.94
N SER A 6 33.05 4.39 -37.80
CA SER A 6 32.68 3.53 -36.65
C SER A 6 32.36 4.14 -35.28
N THR A 7 31.05 4.13 -35.01
CA THR A 7 30.37 4.10 -33.71
C THR A 7 31.11 3.26 -32.66
N ARG A 8 31.53 3.90 -31.56
CA ARG A 8 31.81 3.21 -30.28
C ARG A 8 30.68 3.49 -29.31
N GLU A 9 29.95 2.43 -29.04
CA GLU A 9 28.90 2.29 -28.05
C GLU A 9 29.45 2.33 -26.61
N ILE A 10 28.66 2.98 -25.74
CA ILE A 10 28.09 2.43 -24.50
C ILE A 10 29.09 1.93 -23.44
N ASN A 11 29.25 2.72 -22.37
CA ASN A 11 28.99 2.32 -20.97
C ASN A 11 29.72 3.27 -20.00
N ASN A 12 28.97 4.19 -19.38
CA ASN A 12 29.35 4.86 -18.14
C ASN A 12 28.09 5.38 -17.44
N TYR A 13 27.20 4.46 -17.07
CA TYR A 13 26.14 4.71 -16.08
C TYR A 13 25.76 3.36 -15.49
N THR A 14 26.48 2.93 -14.45
CA THR A 14 25.99 2.11 -13.32
C THR A 14 27.19 1.68 -12.48
N SER A 15 27.68 2.62 -11.67
CA SER A 15 28.46 2.32 -10.48
C SER A 15 28.07 3.36 -9.44
N SER A 16 26.89 3.17 -8.89
CA SER A 16 26.61 3.52 -7.51
C SER A 16 25.82 2.33 -6.98
N GLU A 17 26.43 1.69 -6.01
CA GLU A 17 26.02 0.47 -5.35
C GLU A 17 24.52 0.45 -5.08
N SER A 18 23.93 -0.73 -5.25
CA SER A 18 22.69 -1.11 -4.61
C SER A 18 22.85 -0.92 -3.10
N GLU A 19 22.49 0.26 -2.60
CA GLU A 19 22.08 0.42 -1.22
C GLU A 19 20.81 -0.40 -1.06
N ASN A 20 21.03 -1.64 -0.66
CA ASN A 20 20.04 -2.52 -0.10
C ASN A 20 19.50 -1.78 1.13
N THR A 21 18.42 -1.02 0.97
CA THR A 21 17.67 -0.45 2.10
C THR A 21 17.02 -1.60 2.84
N GLN A 22 17.84 -2.32 3.61
CA GLN A 22 17.42 -3.05 4.78
C GLN A 22 16.83 -2.00 5.71
N LEU A 23 15.52 -1.74 5.60
CA LEU A 23 14.76 -1.03 6.60
C LEU A 23 14.83 -1.92 7.85
N SER A 24 15.87 -1.75 8.66
CA SER A 24 16.02 -2.50 9.91
C SER A 24 14.92 -2.01 10.85
N THR A 25 13.77 -2.67 10.81
CA THR A 25 12.62 -2.45 11.68
C THR A 25 12.94 -2.96 13.09
N ASN A 26 13.95 -2.39 13.74
CA ASN A 26 14.27 -2.66 15.14
C ASN A 26 13.50 -1.74 16.09
N VAL A 27 12.34 -1.21 15.69
CA VAL A 27 11.41 -0.53 16.60
C VAL A 27 10.59 -1.61 17.29
N PRO A 28 10.67 -1.77 18.63
CA PRO A 28 9.81 -2.71 19.34
C PRO A 28 8.36 -2.24 19.23
N ILE A 29 7.53 -2.97 18.48
CA ILE A 29 6.13 -2.62 18.30
C ILE A 29 5.28 -3.28 19.40
N ASP A 30 4.68 -2.44 20.23
CA ASP A 30 3.77 -2.87 21.29
C ASP A 30 2.59 -3.70 20.72
N PRO A 31 2.23 -4.85 21.34
CA PRO A 31 1.10 -5.66 20.90
C PRO A 31 -0.26 -4.93 20.90
N GLY A 32 -0.45 -3.93 21.76
CA GLY A 32 -1.64 -3.07 21.76
C GLY A 32 -1.71 -2.23 20.49
N VAL A 33 -0.60 -1.56 20.15
CA VAL A 33 -0.47 -0.77 18.92
C VAL A 33 -0.72 -1.63 17.67
N ARG A 34 -0.21 -2.88 17.62
CA ARG A 34 -0.51 -3.80 16.52
C ARG A 34 -2.00 -4.12 16.39
N ARG A 35 -2.69 -4.34 17.50
CA ARG A 35 -4.14 -4.58 17.48
C ARG A 35 -4.88 -3.35 16.96
N GLU A 36 -4.53 -2.16 17.44
CA GLU A 36 -5.12 -0.89 16.97
C GLU A 36 -4.90 -0.69 15.47
N PHE A 37 -3.69 -0.96 14.98
CA PHE A 37 -3.39 -0.93 13.57
C PHE A 37 -4.30 -1.87 12.76
N VAL A 38 -4.43 -3.13 13.15
CA VAL A 38 -5.29 -4.10 12.45
C VAL A 38 -6.76 -3.67 12.46
N TYR A 39 -7.26 -3.16 13.60
CA TYR A 39 -8.62 -2.62 13.66
C TYR A 39 -8.79 -1.39 12.77
N GLY A 40 -7.81 -0.50 12.73
CA GLY A 40 -7.78 0.68 11.86
C GLY A 40 -7.82 0.30 10.38
N ILE A 41 -7.00 -0.67 9.96
CA ILE A 41 -7.00 -1.19 8.59
C ILE A 41 -8.34 -1.83 8.22
N GLN A 42 -8.92 -2.65 9.11
CA GLN A 42 -10.25 -3.23 8.87
C GLN A 42 -11.33 -2.16 8.72
N TYR A 43 -11.33 -1.16 9.61
CA TYR A 43 -12.27 -0.04 9.55
C TYR A 43 -12.12 0.75 8.24
N LEU A 44 -10.88 1.11 7.90
CA LEU A 44 -10.56 1.86 6.69
C LEU A 44 -10.99 1.08 5.44
N PHE A 45 -10.72 -0.22 5.40
CA PHE A 45 -11.14 -1.10 4.31
C PHE A 45 -12.65 -1.10 4.11
N ASN A 46 -13.41 -1.30 5.19
CA ASN A 46 -14.88 -1.30 5.13
C ASN A 46 -15.44 0.01 4.59
N HIS A 47 -14.82 1.14 4.92
CA HIS A 47 -15.24 2.46 4.48
C HIS A 47 -14.84 2.79 3.03
N THR A 48 -13.63 2.40 2.62
CA THR A 48 -13.02 2.86 1.36
C THR A 48 -13.30 1.94 0.18
N ILE A 49 -13.65 0.67 0.40
CA ILE A 49 -13.80 -0.29 -0.70
C ILE A 49 -14.82 0.16 -1.74
N GLY A 50 -16.02 0.55 -1.30
CA GLY A 50 -17.12 0.93 -2.18
C GLY A 50 -16.86 2.19 -3.00
N SER A 51 -15.92 3.04 -2.58
CA SER A 51 -15.62 4.33 -3.21
C SER A 51 -14.32 4.30 -4.01
N HIS A 52 -13.25 3.71 -3.47
CA HIS A 52 -11.88 3.86 -3.98
C HIS A 52 -11.21 2.57 -4.47
N LEU A 53 -11.63 1.39 -3.99
CA LEU A 53 -10.85 0.16 -4.26
C LEU A 53 -11.40 -0.71 -5.40
N LEU A 54 -12.61 -0.39 -5.89
CA LEU A 54 -13.29 -1.15 -6.92
C LEU A 54 -13.15 -0.51 -8.30
N TYR A 55 -12.72 -1.30 -9.27
CA TYR A 55 -12.75 -0.94 -10.68
C TYR A 55 -14.19 -0.79 -11.19
N LYS A 56 -14.34 -0.12 -12.33
CA LYS A 56 -15.65 0.16 -12.94
C LYS A 56 -16.50 -1.11 -13.13
N PHE A 57 -15.89 -2.22 -13.51
CA PHE A 57 -16.59 -3.49 -13.72
C PHE A 57 -17.03 -4.19 -12.42
N GLU A 58 -16.37 -3.94 -11.29
CA GLU A 58 -16.71 -4.53 -10.00
C GLU A 58 -17.89 -3.82 -9.31
N ARG A 59 -18.25 -2.61 -9.76
CA ARG A 59 -19.30 -1.78 -9.13
C ARG A 59 -20.68 -2.45 -9.19
N LEU A 60 -20.99 -3.14 -10.29
CA LEU A 60 -22.26 -3.85 -10.41
C LEU A 60 -22.34 -5.04 -9.45
N GLN A 61 -21.23 -5.74 -9.23
CA GLN A 61 -21.14 -6.82 -8.24
C GLN A 61 -21.28 -6.28 -6.82
N TYR A 62 -20.61 -5.17 -6.49
CA TYR A 62 -20.72 -4.53 -5.18
C TYR A 62 -22.17 -4.16 -4.82
N ALA A 63 -22.91 -3.57 -5.76
CA ALA A 63 -24.32 -3.23 -5.56
C ALA A 63 -25.19 -4.47 -5.29
N LYS A 64 -24.88 -5.62 -5.89
CA LYS A 64 -25.56 -6.89 -5.62
C LYS A 64 -25.20 -7.42 -4.22
N LEU A 65 -23.92 -7.38 -3.85
CA LEU A 65 -23.43 -7.85 -2.55
C LEU A 65 -24.04 -7.04 -1.39
N LEU A 66 -24.18 -5.72 -1.52
CA LEU A 66 -24.84 -4.89 -0.51
C LEU A 66 -26.30 -5.31 -0.24
N LYS A 67 -27.01 -5.76 -1.28
CA LYS A 67 -28.40 -6.24 -1.14
C LYS A 67 -28.46 -7.65 -0.56
N GLN A 68 -27.54 -8.53 -0.97
CA GLN A 68 -27.53 -9.94 -0.55
C GLN A 68 -26.99 -10.14 0.87
N HIS A 69 -26.11 -9.24 1.34
CA HIS A 69 -25.40 -9.37 2.61
C HIS A 69 -25.62 -8.16 3.50
N THR A 70 -26.88 -7.83 3.76
CA THR A 70 -27.25 -6.74 4.67
C THR A 70 -26.66 -6.98 6.06
N GLY A 71 -25.96 -5.99 6.60
CA GLY A 71 -25.36 -6.05 7.94
C GLY A 71 -23.99 -6.76 8.02
N LYS A 72 -23.47 -7.33 6.93
CA LYS A 72 -22.09 -7.84 6.90
C LYS A 72 -21.09 -6.72 6.60
N ARG A 73 -19.89 -6.82 7.19
CA ARG A 73 -18.80 -5.89 6.86
C ARG A 73 -18.18 -6.30 5.53
N MET A 74 -17.65 -5.34 4.78
CA MET A 74 -17.01 -5.66 3.50
C MET A 74 -15.74 -6.50 3.67
N SER A 75 -15.05 -6.36 4.80
CA SER A 75 -13.94 -7.22 5.24
C SER A 75 -14.34 -8.68 5.46
N ASP A 76 -15.63 -8.99 5.65
CA ASP A 76 -16.12 -10.37 5.74
C ASP A 76 -16.47 -10.96 4.36
N ILE A 77 -16.47 -10.14 3.30
CA ILE A 77 -16.92 -10.50 1.94
C ILE A 77 -15.76 -10.48 0.94
N TYR A 78 -14.95 -9.43 0.99
CA TYR A 78 -13.81 -9.22 0.11
C TYR A 78 -12.52 -9.69 0.76
N GLY A 79 -11.62 -10.23 -0.06
CA GLY A 79 -10.39 -10.85 0.39
C GLY A 79 -9.14 -9.97 0.28
N SER A 80 -7.99 -10.64 0.35
CA SER A 80 -6.66 -10.02 0.37
C SER A 80 -6.34 -9.17 -0.86
N ILE A 81 -6.85 -9.51 -2.05
CA ILE A 81 -6.59 -8.73 -3.27
C ILE A 81 -7.09 -7.28 -3.14
N HIS A 82 -8.30 -7.09 -2.62
CA HIS A 82 -8.83 -5.75 -2.38
C HIS A 82 -8.13 -5.07 -1.21
N LEU A 83 -7.73 -5.84 -0.20
CA LEU A 83 -6.94 -5.32 0.92
C LEU A 83 -5.57 -4.78 0.45
N LEU A 84 -4.89 -5.46 -0.48
CA LEU A 84 -3.64 -4.95 -1.05
C LEU A 84 -3.84 -3.63 -1.82
N ARG A 85 -4.97 -3.47 -2.51
CA ARG A 85 -5.32 -2.18 -3.14
C ARG A 85 -5.49 -1.06 -2.12
N LEU A 86 -5.94 -1.37 -0.91
CA LEU A 86 -6.01 -0.39 0.17
C LEU A 86 -4.61 0.13 0.51
N PHE A 87 -3.60 -0.73 0.62
CA PHE A 87 -2.23 -0.30 0.95
C PHE A 87 -1.61 0.59 -0.13
N VAL A 88 -1.94 0.36 -1.41
CA VAL A 88 -1.56 1.28 -2.49
C VAL A 88 -2.24 2.64 -2.30
N LYS A 89 -3.52 2.66 -1.93
CA LYS A 89 -4.28 3.89 -1.72
C LYS A 89 -3.96 4.60 -0.40
N LEU A 90 -3.48 3.86 0.59
CA LEU A 90 -3.13 4.36 1.92
C LEU A 90 -2.06 5.44 1.83
N ARG A 91 -1.07 5.28 0.95
CA ARG A 91 -0.04 6.31 0.69
C ARG A 91 -0.66 7.65 0.31
N ASP A 92 -1.61 7.64 -0.62
CA ASP A 92 -2.32 8.86 -1.02
C ASP A 92 -3.11 9.43 0.17
N MET A 93 -3.83 8.59 0.92
CA MET A 93 -4.67 9.02 2.04
C MET A 93 -3.84 9.66 3.18
N VAL A 94 -2.69 9.07 3.51
CA VAL A 94 -1.78 9.58 4.55
C VAL A 94 -1.25 10.96 4.19
N SER A 95 -1.03 11.27 2.91
CA SER A 95 -0.59 12.61 2.48
C SER A 95 -1.58 13.74 2.77
N PHE A 96 -2.87 13.41 2.94
CA PHE A 96 -3.92 14.37 3.28
C PHE A 96 -4.18 14.49 4.78
N VAL A 97 -3.60 13.62 5.60
CA VAL A 97 -3.77 13.59 7.05
C VAL A 97 -2.54 14.22 7.71
N ARG A 98 -2.76 15.04 8.74
CA ARG A 98 -1.65 15.49 9.59
C ARG A 98 -1.25 14.35 10.51
N VAL A 99 -0.10 13.77 10.23
CA VAL A 99 0.51 12.71 11.03
C VAL A 99 1.67 13.33 11.80
N ASP A 100 1.77 13.03 13.09
CA ASP A 100 2.87 13.53 13.92
C ASP A 100 4.19 12.89 13.47
N ASP A 101 5.29 13.64 13.49
CA ASP A 101 6.60 13.21 12.98
C ASP A 101 7.10 11.90 13.62
N ASP A 102 6.76 11.66 14.89
CA ASP A 102 7.13 10.44 15.63
C ASP A 102 6.25 9.22 15.25
N SER A 103 5.05 9.45 14.74
CA SER A 103 4.06 8.40 14.44
C SER A 103 4.19 7.83 13.03
N LEU A 104 4.76 8.60 12.09
CA LEU A 104 4.93 8.16 10.71
C LEU A 104 5.92 6.98 10.58
N PRO A 105 7.11 7.00 11.21
CA PRO A 105 8.02 5.84 11.18
C PRO A 105 7.41 4.58 11.82
N MET A 106 6.59 4.76 12.86
CA MET A 106 5.86 3.64 13.48
C MET A 106 4.81 3.05 12.52
N LEU A 107 4.05 3.91 11.83
CA LEU A 107 3.10 3.46 10.82
C LEU A 107 3.78 2.74 9.66
N GLU A 108 4.93 3.25 9.20
CA GLU A 108 5.73 2.60 8.16
C GLU A 108 6.23 1.22 8.60
N ALA A 109 6.73 1.10 9.85
CA ALA A 109 7.17 -0.17 10.41
C ALA A 109 6.01 -1.18 10.54
N LEU A 110 4.82 -0.75 10.98
CA LEU A 110 3.61 -1.58 11.05
C LEU A 110 3.14 -2.05 9.68
N VAL A 111 3.15 -1.16 8.68
CA VAL A 111 2.78 -1.50 7.30
C VAL A 111 3.79 -2.49 6.70
N ALA A 112 5.09 -2.29 6.95
CA ALA A 112 6.13 -3.24 6.53
C ALA A 112 5.96 -4.60 7.23
N GLU A 113 5.81 -4.65 8.56
CA GLU A 113 5.57 -5.90 9.30
C GLU A 113 4.33 -6.64 8.76
N PHE A 114 3.26 -5.92 8.42
CA PHE A 114 2.03 -6.53 7.92
C PHE A 114 2.15 -7.11 6.51
N LEU A 115 3.00 -6.55 5.66
CA LEU A 115 3.13 -6.94 4.25
C LEU A 115 4.27 -7.94 3.98
N HIS A 116 5.17 -8.14 4.94
CA HIS A 116 6.26 -9.12 4.89
C HIS A 116 5.81 -10.51 5.36
#